data_AF-A0AAE3FSD3-F1
#
_entry.id   AF-A0AAE3FSD3-F1
#
_cell.length_a   1.000
_cell.length_b   1.000
_cell.length_c   1.000
_cell.angle_alpha   90.00
_cell.angle_beta   90.00
_cell.angle_gamma   90.00
#
_symmetry.space_group_name_H-M   'P 1'
#
loop_
_entity.id
_entity.type
_entity.pdbx_description
1 polymer ?
#
loop_
_entity_poly.entity_id
_entity_poly.type
_entity_poly.pdbx_seq_one_letter_code
_entity_poly.pdbx_strand_id
1 'polypeptide(L)'
;MSKITFRADDDLVEEIEAFDASKSEVLREALRSYIEDHEPADSGTSPDSDSLDALVADRVDELIDRRLDERLGQQSTPQDVTVNVSIEDERAQSERKTESSGDVTIEPDDRTCTQCGEGVGDEHVYCPNCGEKASKRSFCECGDELRSDWAFCPGCGRRTPAADVLDPR
;
A
#
# COMPACT_ATOMS: atom_id res chain seq x y z
N MET A 1 15.37 23.04 37.03
CA MET A 1 13.92 22.80 36.89
C MET A 1 13.22 23.64 37.94
N SER A 2 12.65 24.77 37.55
CA SER A 2 12.01 25.71 38.49
C SER A 2 10.60 25.22 38.81
N LYS A 3 10.32 24.91 40.07
CA LYS A 3 8.98 24.56 40.54
C LYS A 3 8.25 25.86 40.87
N ILE A 4 7.23 26.18 40.08
CA ILE A 4 6.30 27.28 40.35
C ILE A 4 5.18 26.72 41.21
N THR A 5 4.91 27.35 42.36
CA THR A 5 3.80 26.98 43.25
C THR A 5 2.75 28.07 43.18
N PHE A 6 1.56 27.72 42.67
CA PHE A 6 0.40 28.60 42.63
C PHE A 6 -0.47 28.36 43.86
N ARG A 7 -1.02 29.42 44.47
CA ARG A 7 -2.10 29.31 45.46
C ARG A 7 -3.41 29.51 44.71
N ALA A 8 -4.21 28.47 44.62
CA ALA A 8 -5.57 28.53 44.11
C ALA A 8 -6.53 28.70 45.28
N ASP A 9 -7.55 29.55 45.12
CA ASP A 9 -8.64 29.69 46.07
C ASP A 9 -9.61 28.50 45.93
N ASP A 10 -10.37 28.18 46.98
CA ASP A 10 -11.24 26.97 47.04
C ASP A 10 -12.26 26.94 45.89
N ASP A 11 -12.82 28.10 45.53
CA ASP A 11 -13.73 28.26 44.39
C ASP A 11 -13.08 27.86 43.05
N LEU A 12 -11.79 28.16 42.85
CA LEU A 12 -11.04 27.80 41.64
C LEU A 12 -10.70 26.31 41.61
N VAL A 13 -10.46 25.72 42.78
CA VAL A 13 -10.20 24.27 42.89
C VAL A 13 -11.46 23.50 42.53
N GLU A 14 -12.62 23.90 43.05
CA GLU A 14 -13.91 23.28 42.76
C GLU A 14 -14.30 23.41 41.27
N GLU A 15 -14.05 24.57 40.65
CA GLU A 15 -14.27 24.76 39.21
C GLU A 15 -13.39 23.83 38.35
N ILE A 16 -12.11 23.68 38.70
CA ILE A 16 -11.17 22.82 37.95
C ILE A 16 -11.50 21.34 38.16
N GLU A 17 -11.90 20.93 39.37
CA GLU A 17 -12.34 19.55 39.65
C GLU A 17 -13.68 19.22 38.97
N ALA A 18 -14.54 20.21 38.72
CA ALA A 18 -15.77 20.05 37.96
C ALA A 18 -15.52 19.84 36.45
N PHE A 19 -14.37 20.28 35.92
CA PHE A 19 -13.93 19.92 34.57
C PHE A 19 -13.37 18.49 34.55
N ASP A 20 -14.27 17.50 34.70
CA ASP A 20 -13.98 16.06 34.72
C ASP A 20 -13.63 15.48 33.32
N ALA A 21 -13.52 16.35 32.31
CA ALA A 21 -13.05 15.96 30.99
C ALA A 21 -11.57 15.59 31.10
N SER A 22 -11.23 14.32 30.87
CA SER A 22 -9.83 13.91 30.92
C SER A 22 -9.05 14.75 29.93
N LYS A 23 -7.80 15.10 30.24
CA LYS A 23 -6.90 15.78 29.29
C LYS A 23 -6.87 15.10 27.91
N SER A 24 -7.07 13.78 27.88
CA SER A 24 -7.12 12.98 26.64
C SER A 24 -8.45 13.13 25.86
N GLU A 25 -9.52 13.56 26.50
CA GLU A 25 -10.82 13.85 25.88
C GLU A 25 -10.82 15.24 25.25
N VAL A 26 -10.31 16.24 25.98
CA VAL A 26 -10.11 17.60 25.46
C VAL A 26 -9.18 17.61 24.24
N LEU A 27 -8.10 16.82 24.27
CA LEU A 27 -7.19 16.66 23.12
C LEU A 27 -7.85 15.94 21.93
N ARG A 28 -8.70 14.94 22.18
CA ARG A 28 -9.40 14.22 21.11
C ARG A 28 -10.45 15.10 20.44
N GLU A 29 -11.17 15.90 21.22
CA GLU A 29 -12.18 16.82 20.70
C GLU A 29 -11.54 17.99 19.93
N ALA A 30 -10.48 18.59 20.46
CA ALA A 30 -9.72 19.62 19.76
C ALA A 30 -9.11 19.10 18.45
N LEU A 31 -8.59 17.86 18.43
CA LEU A 31 -8.07 17.23 17.22
C LEU A 31 -9.19 16.95 16.21
N ARG A 32 -10.37 16.49 16.67
CA ARG A 32 -11.52 16.24 15.79
C ARG A 32 -12.00 17.54 15.13
N SER A 33 -12.13 18.62 15.89
CA SER A 33 -12.45 19.95 15.34
C SER A 33 -11.39 20.44 14.36
N TYR A 34 -10.10 20.30 14.67
CA TYR A 34 -9.03 20.71 13.77
C TYR A 34 -9.01 19.89 12.48
N ILE A 35 -9.27 18.59 12.59
CA ILE A 35 -9.42 17.73 11.41
C ILE A 35 -10.67 18.16 10.65
N GLU A 36 -11.83 18.36 11.25
CA GLU A 36 -13.03 18.79 10.50
C GLU A 36 -12.86 20.17 9.83
N ASP A 37 -12.13 21.10 10.46
CA ASP A 37 -11.74 22.39 9.88
C ASP A 37 -10.64 22.28 8.81
N HIS A 38 -9.86 21.19 8.81
CA HIS A 38 -8.72 20.95 7.92
C HIS A 38 -8.90 19.70 7.03
N GLU A 39 -10.05 19.04 7.06
CA GLU A 39 -10.46 18.07 6.08
C GLU A 39 -10.44 18.90 4.80
N PRO A 40 -9.66 18.50 3.78
CA PRO A 40 -9.74 19.18 2.51
C PRO A 40 -11.20 19.09 2.13
N ALA A 41 -11.87 20.24 2.07
CA ALA A 41 -13.21 20.38 1.56
C ALA A 41 -13.18 19.97 0.08
N ASP A 42 -13.08 18.67 -0.18
CA ASP A 42 -13.33 18.06 -1.48
C ASP A 42 -14.84 17.95 -1.67
N SER A 43 -15.45 19.12 -1.63
CA SER A 43 -16.80 19.49 -2.08
C SER A 43 -16.88 21.02 -2.09
N GLY A 44 -15.87 21.65 -2.67
CA GLY A 44 -15.70 23.10 -2.71
C GLY A 44 -14.82 23.54 -3.87
N THR A 45 -15.23 23.21 -5.09
CA THR A 45 -14.71 23.72 -6.37
C THR A 45 -14.25 25.18 -6.24
N SER A 46 -12.94 25.39 -6.29
CA SER A 46 -12.38 26.69 -6.67
C SER A 46 -12.31 26.71 -8.21
N PRO A 47 -12.86 27.73 -8.89
CA PRO A 47 -12.97 27.74 -10.35
C PRO A 47 -11.62 27.75 -11.08
N ASP A 48 -10.53 28.08 -10.38
CA ASP A 48 -9.18 28.12 -10.96
C ASP A 48 -8.47 26.75 -10.94
N SER A 49 -8.74 25.88 -9.97
CA SER A 49 -8.10 24.55 -9.88
C SER A 49 -8.67 23.57 -10.91
N ASP A 50 -9.98 23.63 -11.18
CA ASP A 50 -10.61 22.88 -12.26
C ASP A 50 -10.00 23.22 -13.63
N SER A 51 -9.57 24.48 -13.82
CA SER A 51 -8.95 24.91 -15.07
C SER A 51 -7.54 24.33 -15.26
N LEU A 52 -6.75 24.24 -14.17
CA LEU A 52 -5.42 23.63 -14.22
C LEU A 52 -5.52 22.12 -14.37
N ASP A 53 -6.39 21.47 -13.61
CA ASP A 53 -6.58 20.02 -13.66
C ASP A 53 -7.12 19.57 -15.01
N ALA A 54 -8.01 20.35 -15.65
CA ALA A 54 -8.44 20.11 -17.01
C ALA A 54 -7.28 20.22 -18.03
N LEU A 55 -6.45 21.27 -17.92
CA LEU A 55 -5.27 21.42 -18.79
C LEU A 55 -4.23 20.32 -18.57
N VAL A 56 -4.10 19.83 -17.33
CA VAL A 56 -3.23 18.71 -16.99
C VAL A 56 -3.78 17.41 -17.57
N ALA A 57 -5.08 17.17 -17.46
CA ALA A 57 -5.74 15.99 -18.05
C ALA A 57 -5.54 15.94 -19.57
N ASP A 58 -5.84 17.04 -20.27
CA ASP A 58 -5.62 17.15 -21.72
C ASP A 58 -4.16 16.87 -22.10
N ARG A 59 -3.21 17.38 -21.30
CA ARG A 59 -1.77 17.18 -21.53
C ARG A 59 -1.33 15.74 -21.28
N VAL A 60 -1.90 15.09 -20.27
CA VAL A 60 -1.60 13.70 -19.94
C VAL A 60 -2.13 12.78 -21.03
N ASP A 61 -3.35 13.00 -21.51
CA ASP A 61 -3.94 12.22 -22.60
C ASP A 61 -3.09 12.32 -23.87
N GLU A 62 -2.66 13.53 -24.25
CA GLU A 62 -1.77 13.75 -25.40
C GLU A 62 -0.40 13.01 -25.25
N LEU A 63 0.13 12.95 -24.03
CA LEU A 63 1.39 12.24 -23.75
C LEU A 63 1.20 10.72 -23.78
N ILE A 64 0.07 10.22 -23.29
CA ILE A 64 -0.27 8.80 -23.32
C ILE A 64 -0.44 8.34 -24.76
N ASP A 65 -1.22 9.06 -25.57
CA ASP A 65 -1.44 8.72 -26.98
C ASP A 65 -0.12 8.66 -27.75
N ARG A 66 0.73 9.67 -27.59
CA ARG A 66 2.06 9.68 -28.20
C ARG A 66 2.91 8.50 -27.77
N ARG A 67 2.88 8.15 -26.48
CA ARG A 67 3.64 7.02 -25.93
C ARG A 67 3.10 5.67 -26.43
N LEU A 68 1.79 5.55 -26.58
CA LEU A 68 1.12 4.38 -27.14
C LEU A 68 1.46 4.23 -28.62
N ASP A 69 1.39 5.29 -29.41
CA ASP A 69 1.76 5.30 -30.82
C ASP A 69 3.23 4.92 -31.03
N GLU A 70 4.15 5.47 -30.22
CA GLU A 70 5.55 5.07 -30.23
C GLU A 70 5.72 3.57 -29.94
N ARG A 71 5.02 3.04 -28.93
CA ARG A 71 5.11 1.62 -28.58
C ARG A 71 4.48 0.73 -29.63
N LEU A 72 3.29 1.06 -30.11
CA LEU A 72 2.57 0.29 -31.14
C LEU A 72 3.31 0.33 -32.48
N GLY A 73 3.90 1.48 -32.83
CA GLY A 73 4.78 1.61 -34.00
C GLY A 73 6.04 0.76 -33.89
N GLN A 74 6.68 0.72 -32.72
CA GLN A 74 7.86 -0.13 -32.47
C GLN A 74 7.52 -1.62 -32.35
N GLN A 75 6.28 -1.95 -31.96
CA GLN A 75 5.77 -3.32 -31.78
C GLN A 75 4.96 -3.84 -32.99
N SER A 76 5.19 -3.29 -34.19
CA SER A 76 4.47 -3.66 -35.44
C SER A 76 4.56 -5.14 -35.88
N THR A 77 5.13 -6.04 -35.08
CA THR A 77 4.87 -7.47 -35.21
C THR A 77 3.60 -7.80 -34.43
N PRO A 78 2.48 -8.17 -35.08
CA PRO A 78 1.27 -8.57 -34.37
C PRO A 78 1.60 -9.74 -33.45
N GLN A 79 1.64 -9.49 -32.15
CA GLN A 79 1.71 -10.55 -31.15
C GLN A 79 0.29 -11.03 -30.97
N ASP A 80 -0.03 -12.21 -31.50
CA ASP A 80 -1.34 -12.84 -31.29
C ASP A 80 -1.47 -13.22 -29.81
N VAL A 81 -2.01 -12.30 -29.00
CA VAL A 81 -2.29 -12.54 -27.59
C VAL A 81 -3.57 -13.37 -27.48
N THR A 82 -3.40 -14.67 -27.23
CA THR A 82 -4.52 -15.58 -26.98
C THR A 82 -5.06 -15.35 -25.57
N VAL A 83 -6.21 -14.67 -25.46
CA VAL A 83 -6.91 -14.47 -24.19
C VAL A 83 -7.96 -15.58 -24.03
N ASN A 84 -7.75 -16.47 -23.06
CA ASN A 84 -8.75 -17.47 -22.67
C ASN A 84 -9.69 -16.85 -21.63
N VAL A 85 -10.92 -16.55 -22.04
CA VAL A 85 -11.97 -16.07 -21.13
C VAL A 85 -12.87 -17.25 -20.77
N SER A 86 -12.66 -17.83 -19.58
CA SER A 86 -13.54 -18.84 -19.01
C SER A 86 -14.62 -18.16 -18.17
N ILE A 87 -15.86 -18.25 -18.61
CA ILE A 87 -17.03 -17.81 -17.86
C ILE A 87 -17.57 -19.05 -17.13
N GLU A 88 -17.33 -19.15 -15.82
CA GLU A 88 -17.86 -20.23 -14.97
C GLU A 88 -19.28 -19.89 -14.53
N ASP A 89 -20.26 -20.65 -15.02
CA ASP A 89 -21.67 -20.59 -14.59
C ASP A 89 -21.86 -21.62 -13.46
N GLU A 90 -22.24 -21.17 -12.27
CA GLU A 90 -22.23 -21.97 -11.03
C GLU A 90 -23.40 -22.96 -10.93
N ARG A 91 -23.48 -23.93 -11.85
CA ARG A 91 -24.36 -25.11 -11.69
C ARG A 91 -23.70 -26.39 -12.19
N ALA A 92 -23.44 -27.26 -11.21
CA ALA A 92 -23.04 -28.66 -11.30
C ALA A 92 -21.54 -28.93 -11.49
N GLN A 93 -20.91 -29.43 -10.43
CA GLN A 93 -20.45 -30.83 -10.35
C GLN A 93 -19.87 -31.14 -8.97
N SER A 94 -20.47 -32.13 -8.29
CA SER A 94 -19.90 -32.82 -7.14
C SER A 94 -19.64 -34.25 -7.57
N GLU A 95 -18.40 -34.58 -7.96
CA GLU A 95 -17.92 -35.96 -8.07
C GLU A 95 -16.40 -36.07 -7.81
N ARG A 96 -16.08 -36.68 -6.65
CA ARG A 96 -15.10 -37.76 -6.40
C ARG A 96 -13.57 -37.62 -6.63
N LYS A 97 -12.90 -38.08 -5.54
CA LYS A 97 -11.71 -38.95 -5.40
C LYS A 97 -10.29 -38.34 -5.38
N THR A 98 -9.73 -38.40 -4.15
CA THR A 98 -8.43 -38.99 -3.75
C THR A 98 -7.32 -39.07 -4.80
N GLU A 99 -6.18 -38.40 -4.56
CA GLU A 99 -4.90 -39.05 -4.17
C GLU A 99 -3.73 -38.05 -4.15
N SER A 100 -2.72 -38.42 -3.36
CA SER A 100 -1.31 -38.10 -3.52
C SER A 100 -0.73 -36.92 -2.72
N SER A 101 -0.09 -37.34 -1.63
CA SER A 101 0.99 -36.64 -0.94
C SER A 101 2.04 -36.18 -1.95
N GLY A 102 2.29 -34.87 -2.00
CA GLY A 102 3.44 -34.27 -2.67
C GLY A 102 4.13 -33.36 -1.67
N ASP A 103 5.07 -33.93 -0.92
CA ASP A 103 6.09 -33.17 -0.21
C ASP A 103 6.90 -32.42 -1.27
N VAL A 104 6.64 -31.11 -1.39
CA VAL A 104 7.52 -30.20 -2.13
C VAL A 104 8.37 -29.55 -1.07
N THR A 105 9.51 -30.18 -0.78
CA THR A 105 10.64 -29.48 -0.18
C THR A 105 11.04 -28.38 -1.18
N ILE A 106 10.60 -27.16 -0.90
CA ILE A 106 11.04 -25.96 -1.61
C ILE A 106 12.49 -25.73 -1.14
N GLU A 107 13.46 -26.11 -1.96
CA GLU A 107 14.83 -25.64 -1.79
C GLU A 107 14.83 -24.10 -1.86
N PRO A 108 15.56 -23.40 -0.97
CA PRO A 108 15.58 -21.95 -0.97
C PRO A 108 16.17 -21.43 -2.30
N ASP A 109 15.38 -20.59 -2.96
CA ASP A 109 15.65 -19.90 -4.22
C ASP A 109 17.09 -19.35 -4.28
N ASP A 110 17.89 -19.84 -5.22
CA ASP A 110 19.12 -19.19 -5.67
C ASP A 110 18.74 -17.87 -6.37
N ARG A 111 18.63 -16.78 -5.59
CA ARG A 111 18.31 -15.46 -6.13
C ARG A 111 19.47 -14.99 -6.99
N THR A 112 19.23 -14.69 -8.26
CA THR A 112 20.26 -14.20 -9.17
C THR A 112 20.03 -12.74 -9.52
N CYS A 113 21.12 -11.99 -9.65
CA CYS A 113 21.07 -10.59 -10.03
C CYS A 113 20.63 -10.45 -11.50
N THR A 114 19.61 -9.65 -11.77
CA THR A 114 19.08 -9.42 -13.13
C THR A 114 20.04 -8.65 -14.05
N GLN A 115 21.10 -8.05 -13.50
CA GLN A 115 22.02 -7.20 -14.25
C GLN A 115 23.38 -7.87 -14.53
N CYS A 116 23.87 -8.74 -13.64
CA CYS A 116 25.15 -9.43 -13.82
C CYS A 116 25.07 -10.97 -13.76
N GLY A 117 23.91 -11.54 -13.41
CA GLY A 117 23.69 -12.99 -13.33
C GLY A 117 24.29 -13.67 -12.10
N GLU A 118 24.97 -12.94 -11.21
CA GLU A 118 25.58 -13.49 -9.99
C GLU A 118 24.54 -13.89 -8.95
N GLY A 119 24.78 -14.97 -8.22
CA GLY A 119 23.97 -15.37 -7.08
C GLY A 119 24.06 -14.35 -5.94
N VAL A 120 22.92 -13.89 -5.45
CA VAL A 120 22.80 -12.98 -4.32
C VAL A 120 22.19 -13.75 -3.16
N GLY A 121 22.99 -13.98 -2.12
CA GLY A 121 22.51 -14.67 -0.91
C GLY A 121 21.35 -13.92 -0.25
N ASP A 122 20.45 -14.64 0.42
CA ASP A 122 19.20 -14.11 0.98
C ASP A 122 19.36 -12.91 1.93
N GLU A 123 20.53 -12.77 2.56
CA GLU A 123 20.87 -11.68 3.48
C GLU A 123 21.30 -10.38 2.76
N HIS A 124 21.60 -10.43 1.47
CA HIS A 124 22.17 -9.31 0.71
C HIS A 124 21.07 -8.54 -0.04
N VAL A 125 20.79 -7.31 0.43
CA VAL A 125 19.81 -6.39 -0.19
C VAL A 125 20.31 -5.85 -1.55
N TYR A 126 21.62 -5.82 -1.74
CA TYR A 126 22.29 -5.35 -2.94
C TYR A 126 23.23 -6.43 -3.45
N CYS A 127 23.35 -6.56 -4.76
CA CYS A 127 24.33 -7.45 -5.36
C CYS A 127 25.75 -6.96 -5.04
N PRO A 128 26.61 -7.78 -4.41
CA PRO A 128 27.97 -7.37 -4.05
C PRO A 128 28.89 -7.18 -5.27
N ASN A 129 28.49 -7.69 -6.45
CA ASN A 129 29.27 -7.58 -7.68
C ASN A 129 28.94 -6.31 -8.48
N CYS A 130 27.65 -5.97 -8.66
CA CYS A 130 27.23 -4.84 -9.50
C CYS A 130 26.54 -3.68 -8.78
N GLY A 131 26.17 -3.85 -7.50
CA GLY A 131 25.49 -2.83 -6.71
C GLY A 131 23.99 -2.67 -6.98
N GLU A 132 23.41 -3.44 -7.90
CA GLU A 132 21.97 -3.43 -8.18
C GLU A 132 21.16 -4.02 -7.02
N LYS A 133 19.95 -3.49 -6.78
CA LYS A 133 19.07 -3.95 -5.68
C LYS A 133 18.54 -5.35 -6.00
N ALA A 134 18.87 -6.31 -5.15
CA ALA A 134 18.43 -7.70 -5.29
C ALA A 134 17.00 -7.92 -4.76
N SER A 135 16.36 -6.90 -4.18
CA SER A 135 15.01 -7.00 -3.67
C SER A 135 13.99 -6.86 -4.80
N LYS A 136 13.43 -8.00 -5.21
CA LYS A 136 12.15 -8.03 -5.90
C LYS A 136 11.12 -7.33 -4.99
N ARG A 137 10.43 -6.33 -5.52
CA ARG A 137 9.31 -5.64 -4.84
C ARG A 137 8.26 -6.72 -4.55
N SER A 138 7.82 -6.86 -3.31
CA SER A 138 6.74 -7.80 -2.99
C SER A 138 5.43 -7.21 -3.49
N PHE A 139 4.57 -8.02 -4.07
CA PHE A 139 3.26 -7.60 -4.56
C PHE A 139 2.17 -8.40 -3.86
N CYS A 140 1.04 -7.76 -3.61
CA CYS A 140 -0.15 -8.43 -3.12
C CYS A 140 -0.86 -9.17 -4.26
N GLU A 141 -1.67 -10.18 -3.94
CA GLU A 141 -2.53 -10.87 -4.91
C GLU A 141 -3.54 -9.93 -5.61
N CYS A 142 -3.82 -8.76 -5.02
CA CYS A 142 -4.63 -7.71 -5.67
C CYS A 142 -3.86 -6.85 -6.69
N GLY A 143 -2.55 -7.08 -6.85
CA GLY A 143 -1.69 -6.35 -7.79
C GLY A 143 -0.98 -5.12 -7.20
N ASP A 144 -1.30 -4.72 -5.96
CA ASP A 144 -0.62 -3.61 -5.31
C ASP A 144 0.78 -3.98 -4.83
N GLU A 145 1.68 -3.02 -4.91
CA GLU A 145 3.01 -3.18 -4.36
C GLU A 145 2.98 -3.11 -2.84
N LEU A 146 3.56 -4.14 -2.24
CA LEU A 146 3.73 -4.25 -0.80
C LEU A 146 5.16 -3.90 -0.43
N ARG A 147 5.28 -3.25 0.73
CA ARG A 147 6.56 -3.21 1.41
C ARG A 147 6.73 -4.44 2.28
N SER A 148 7.97 -4.91 2.42
CA SER A 148 8.32 -6.12 3.16
C SER A 148 8.03 -6.05 4.67
N ASP A 149 7.79 -4.85 5.21
CA ASP A 149 7.49 -4.57 6.62
C ASP A 149 5.99 -4.41 6.90
N TRP A 150 5.12 -4.54 5.90
CA TRP A 150 3.68 -4.33 6.07
C TRP A 150 2.98 -5.64 6.38
N ALA A 151 2.22 -5.69 7.47
CA ALA A 151 1.38 -6.84 7.80
C ALA A 151 0.06 -6.91 7.00
N PHE A 152 -0.36 -5.80 6.38
CA PHE A 152 -1.61 -5.69 5.63
C PHE A 152 -1.42 -4.90 4.34
N CYS A 153 -2.13 -5.30 3.28
CA CYS A 153 -2.16 -4.60 2.00
C CYS A 153 -3.05 -3.34 2.06
N PRO A 154 -2.59 -2.15 1.62
CA PRO A 154 -3.40 -0.93 1.65
C PRO A 154 -4.53 -0.92 0.61
N GLY A 155 -4.43 -1.67 -0.49
CA GLY A 155 -5.45 -1.64 -1.55
C GLY A 155 -6.58 -2.66 -1.37
N CYS A 156 -6.33 -3.80 -0.73
CA CYS A 156 -7.37 -4.81 -0.50
C CYS A 156 -7.55 -5.28 0.95
N GLY A 157 -6.76 -4.79 1.90
CA GLY A 157 -6.87 -5.13 3.33
C GLY A 157 -6.47 -6.56 3.70
N ARG A 158 -6.00 -7.39 2.75
CA ARG A 158 -5.54 -8.76 3.04
C ARG A 158 -4.23 -8.76 3.82
N ARG A 159 -4.04 -9.81 4.62
CA ARG A 159 -2.75 -10.08 5.29
C ARG A 159 -1.69 -10.37 4.25
N THR A 160 -0.51 -9.81 4.44
CA THR A 160 0.63 -10.05 3.56
C THR A 160 1.43 -11.26 4.05
N PRO A 161 2.26 -11.85 3.19
CA PRO A 161 3.20 -12.91 3.61
C PRO A 161 4.16 -12.48 4.73
N ALA A 162 4.45 -11.17 4.84
CA ALA A 162 5.30 -10.63 5.91
C ALA A 162 4.63 -10.73 7.30
N ALA A 163 3.31 -10.77 7.38
CA ALA A 163 2.59 -10.98 8.63
C ALA A 163 2.70 -12.42 9.16
N ASP A 164 2.80 -13.40 8.26
CA ASP A 164 2.79 -14.83 8.59
C ASP A 164 4.10 -15.30 9.25
N VAL A 165 5.19 -14.54 9.08
CA VAL A 165 6.50 -14.81 9.70
C VAL A 165 6.52 -14.40 11.18
N LEU A 166 5.58 -13.59 11.65
CA LEU A 166 5.49 -13.14 13.05
C LEU A 166 4.63 -14.02 13.95
N ASP A 167 3.90 -15.00 13.40
CA ASP A 167 3.13 -16.00 14.15
C ASP A 167 3.86 -17.36 14.10
N PRO A 168 4.82 -17.64 15.01
CA PRO A 168 5.35 -19.00 15.16
C PRO A 168 4.25 -19.90 15.74
N ARG A 169 3.87 -20.93 14.99
CA ARG A 169 3.05 -22.05 15.50
C ARG A 169 3.75 -22.80 16.63
#